data_AF-A0ABD2U2N4-F1
#
_entry.id   AF-A0ABD2U2N4-F1
#
_cell.length_a   1.000
_cell.length_b   1.000
_cell.length_c   1.000
_cell.angle_alpha   90.00
_cell.angle_beta   90.00
_cell.angle_gamma   90.00
#
_symmetry.space_group_name_H-M   'P 1'
#
loop_
_entity.id
_entity.type
_entity.pdbx_description
1 polymer ?
#
loop_
_entity_poly.entity_id
_entity_poly.type
_entity_poly.pdbx_seq_one_letter_code
_entity_poly.pdbx_strand_id
1 'polypeptide(L)'
;LILSLNAVVKGQGFIARDITFENTAGPEKHQAVAFRSDSDLSILFRFAVRGYQDTLYAHSMRQFYRDCTITGTVAFIFGNGTAIFQNCQILARKGLSQQKNTNTAQGRKEIAETTGFTIQFSNISGEPDLLASLNSTYTYLGRPWKTYS
;
A
#
# COMPACT_ATOMS: atom_id res chain seq x y z
N LEU A 1 13.46 -2.91 -9.06
CA LEU A 1 12.87 -2.29 -10.27
C LEU A 1 11.35 -2.25 -10.07
N ILE A 2 10.69 -1.14 -10.38
CA ILE A 2 9.23 -1.05 -10.49
C ILE A 2 8.92 -1.24 -11.97
N LEU A 3 8.07 -2.21 -12.33
CA LEU A 3 7.82 -2.55 -13.73
C LEU A 3 6.75 -1.67 -14.37
N SER A 4 5.81 -1.13 -13.59
CA SER A 4 4.82 -0.15 -14.05
C SER A 4 4.41 0.80 -12.92
N LEU A 5 4.04 2.04 -13.28
CA LEU A 5 3.66 3.11 -12.34
C LEU A 5 2.64 4.04 -12.99
N ASN A 6 1.47 4.20 -12.37
CA ASN A 6 0.39 5.00 -12.95
C ASN A 6 0.42 6.49 -12.57
N ALA A 7 0.65 6.80 -11.29
CA ALA A 7 0.69 8.18 -10.82
C ALA A 7 1.81 8.41 -9.80
N VAL A 8 2.47 9.55 -9.93
CA VAL A 8 3.51 10.01 -9.00
C VAL A 8 3.22 11.44 -8.58
N VAL A 9 3.27 11.70 -7.28
CA VAL A 9 3.16 13.05 -6.74
C VAL A 9 4.42 13.42 -5.96
N LYS A 10 4.91 14.64 -6.19
CA LYS A 10 6.15 15.16 -5.57
C LYS A 10 5.96 16.53 -4.91
N GLY A 11 4.99 17.33 -5.34
CA GLY A 11 4.78 18.68 -4.82
C GLY A 11 4.33 18.64 -3.36
N GLN A 12 5.01 19.40 -2.49
CA GLN A 12 4.69 19.49 -1.07
C GLN A 12 3.24 19.92 -0.83
N GLY A 13 2.60 19.36 0.19
CA GLY A 13 1.23 19.70 0.55
C GLY A 13 0.20 19.18 -0.45
N PHE A 14 0.53 18.19 -1.28
CA PHE A 14 -0.41 17.59 -2.20
C PHE A 14 -1.65 17.04 -1.46
N ILE A 15 -2.83 17.36 -1.98
CA ILE A 15 -4.11 16.86 -1.48
C ILE A 15 -4.83 16.12 -2.60
N ALA A 16 -5.23 14.88 -2.33
CA ALA A 16 -6.17 14.13 -3.17
C ALA A 16 -7.42 13.76 -2.37
N ARG A 17 -8.58 13.87 -3.02
CA ARG A 17 -9.86 13.55 -2.41
C ARG A 17 -10.86 13.03 -3.44
N ASP A 18 -11.71 12.10 -3.00
CA ASP A 18 -12.84 11.57 -3.80
C ASP A 18 -12.39 11.02 -5.17
N ILE A 19 -11.24 10.35 -5.21
CA ILE A 19 -10.61 9.84 -6.44
C ILE A 19 -10.03 8.43 -6.24
N THR A 20 -9.99 7.65 -7.33
CA THR A 20 -9.38 6.32 -7.38
C THR A 20 -8.18 6.30 -8.32
N PHE A 21 -7.08 5.70 -7.90
CA PHE A 21 -5.97 5.30 -8.77
C PHE A 21 -5.89 3.78 -8.84
N GLU A 22 -5.89 3.22 -10.04
CA GLU A 22 -5.89 1.77 -10.23
C GLU A 22 -4.83 1.37 -11.25
N ASN A 23 -4.05 0.34 -10.93
CA ASN A 23 -3.16 -0.33 -11.88
C ASN A 23 -3.69 -1.73 -12.21
N THR A 24 -4.05 -1.92 -13.48
CA THR A 24 -4.72 -3.13 -14.01
C THR A 24 -3.75 -4.15 -14.60
N ALA A 25 -2.43 -4.02 -14.38
CA ALA A 25 -1.43 -4.96 -14.91
C ALA A 25 -1.71 -6.43 -14.51
N GLY A 26 -2.31 -6.65 -13.35
CA GLY A 26 -2.66 -7.96 -12.84
C GLY A 26 -1.52 -8.64 -12.05
N PRO A 27 -1.84 -9.75 -11.35
CA PRO A 27 -0.89 -10.40 -10.43
C PRO A 27 0.28 -11.09 -11.14
N GLU A 28 0.10 -11.48 -12.42
CA GLU A 28 1.12 -12.12 -13.26
C GLU A 28 2.25 -11.15 -13.68
N LYS A 29 2.02 -9.84 -13.56
CA LYS A 29 3.01 -8.82 -13.94
C LYS A 29 3.93 -8.41 -12.80
N HIS A 30 3.81 -9.07 -11.65
CA HIS A 30 4.60 -8.77 -10.46
C HIS A 30 4.46 -7.29 -10.05
N GLN A 31 5.56 -6.57 -9.82
CA GLN A 31 5.54 -5.20 -9.27
C GLN A 31 4.82 -4.20 -10.20
N ALA A 32 3.68 -3.68 -9.75
CA ALA A 32 2.87 -2.73 -10.52
C ALA A 32 2.24 -1.66 -9.60
N VAL A 33 2.86 -0.48 -9.57
CA VAL A 33 2.45 0.60 -8.68
C VAL A 33 1.26 1.37 -9.27
N ALA A 34 0.20 1.53 -8.49
CA ALA A 34 -0.93 2.36 -8.85
C ALA A 34 -0.72 3.81 -8.44
N PHE A 35 -0.14 4.04 -7.26
CA PHE A 35 0.13 5.39 -6.76
C PHE A 35 1.43 5.44 -5.97
N ARG A 36 2.25 6.45 -6.26
CA ARG A 36 3.48 6.75 -5.52
C ARG A 36 3.43 8.17 -4.97
N SER A 37 3.65 8.30 -3.66
CA SER A 37 3.82 9.60 -3.01
C SER A 37 5.26 9.81 -2.57
N ASP A 38 5.87 10.86 -3.12
CA ASP A 38 7.11 11.47 -2.67
C ASP A 38 6.83 12.81 -1.94
N SER A 39 5.56 13.17 -1.72
CA SER A 39 5.13 14.48 -1.20
C SER A 39 5.19 14.55 0.31
N ASP A 40 5.91 15.54 0.84
CA ASP A 40 5.83 15.92 2.24
C ASP A 40 4.52 16.64 2.56
N LEU A 41 4.02 16.46 3.78
CA LEU A 41 2.75 17.01 4.28
C LEU A 41 1.55 16.69 3.37
N SER A 42 1.55 15.52 2.72
CA SER A 42 0.44 15.11 1.83
C SER A 42 -0.76 14.59 2.60
N ILE A 43 -1.97 14.89 2.09
CA ILE A 43 -3.24 14.38 2.61
C ILE A 43 -3.99 13.65 1.50
N LEU A 44 -4.36 12.40 1.76
CA LEU A 44 -5.20 11.58 0.90
C LEU A 44 -6.46 11.23 1.67
N PHE A 45 -7.60 11.76 1.24
CA PHE A 45 -8.85 11.68 2.00
C PHE A 45 -9.99 11.12 1.15
N ARG A 46 -10.65 10.04 1.59
CA ARG A 46 -11.63 9.33 0.74
C ARG A 46 -11.05 8.97 -0.62
N PHE A 47 -9.81 8.52 -0.56
CA PHE A 47 -9.00 8.12 -1.70
C PHE A 47 -9.03 6.60 -1.81
N ALA A 48 -9.08 6.07 -3.03
CA ALA A 48 -8.91 4.65 -3.26
C ALA A 48 -7.68 4.37 -4.10
N VAL A 49 -6.94 3.32 -3.76
CA VAL A 49 -5.85 2.80 -4.58
C VAL A 49 -5.97 1.30 -4.72
N ARG A 50 -5.90 0.83 -5.97
CA ARG A 50 -6.17 -0.56 -6.33
C ARG A 50 -5.08 -1.13 -7.20
N GLY A 51 -4.67 -2.36 -6.91
CA GLY A 51 -3.69 -3.07 -7.70
C GLY A 51 -3.55 -4.51 -7.22
N TYR A 52 -2.34 -5.04 -7.41
CA TYR A 52 -1.92 -6.35 -6.91
C TYR A 52 -0.64 -6.18 -6.10
N GLN A 53 0.52 -6.55 -6.66
CA GLN A 53 1.79 -6.41 -5.98
C GLN A 53 2.31 -4.96 -6.10
N ASP A 54 2.81 -4.42 -4.97
CA ASP A 54 3.38 -3.08 -4.87
C ASP A 54 2.39 -1.94 -5.20
N THR A 55 1.12 -2.06 -4.80
CA THR A 55 0.03 -1.13 -5.18
C THR A 55 0.27 0.33 -4.77
N LEU A 56 0.51 0.59 -3.48
CA LEU A 56 0.73 1.92 -2.92
C LEU A 56 2.19 2.06 -2.48
N TYR A 57 2.91 2.94 -3.17
CA TYR A 57 4.27 3.30 -2.81
C TYR A 57 4.29 4.56 -1.95
N ALA A 58 4.13 4.40 -0.63
CA ALA A 58 4.34 5.43 0.37
C ALA A 58 5.86 5.68 0.55
N HIS A 59 6.48 6.24 -0.49
CA HIS A 59 7.91 6.15 -0.74
C HIS A 59 8.75 6.91 0.29
N SER A 60 8.42 8.18 0.56
CA SER A 60 9.21 9.07 1.43
C SER A 60 8.39 10.20 2.03
N MET A 61 8.94 10.93 3.02
CA MET A 61 8.32 12.10 3.66
C MET A 61 7.07 11.79 4.49
N ARG A 62 6.40 12.83 5.00
CA ARG A 62 5.23 12.72 5.89
C ARG A 62 3.93 12.69 5.09
N GLN A 63 3.11 11.67 5.34
CA GLN A 63 1.91 11.39 4.55
C GLN A 63 0.75 10.99 5.46
N PHE A 64 -0.45 11.50 5.20
CA PHE A 64 -1.65 11.15 5.94
C PHE A 64 -2.74 10.60 5.03
N TYR A 65 -3.12 9.35 5.25
CA TYR A 65 -4.19 8.65 4.52
C TYR A 65 -5.37 8.48 5.46
N ARG A 66 -6.53 9.05 5.10
CA ARG A 66 -7.73 9.02 5.94
C ARG A 66 -8.97 8.62 5.15
N ASP A 67 -9.78 7.74 5.73
CA ASP A 67 -11.02 7.23 5.12
C ASP A 67 -10.75 6.61 3.74
N CYS A 68 -9.58 5.99 3.56
CA CYS A 68 -9.14 5.45 2.28
C CYS A 68 -9.48 3.97 2.12
N THR A 69 -9.56 3.51 0.88
CA THR A 69 -9.60 2.08 0.54
C THR A 69 -8.34 1.69 -0.20
N ILE A 70 -7.60 0.70 0.29
CA ILE A 70 -6.32 0.27 -0.26
C ILE A 70 -6.38 -1.23 -0.50
N THR A 71 -6.16 -1.67 -1.75
CA THR A 71 -6.34 -3.08 -2.13
C THR A 71 -5.14 -3.65 -2.88
N GLY A 72 -4.77 -4.90 -2.60
CA GLY A 72 -3.65 -5.56 -3.30
C GLY A 72 -3.29 -6.94 -2.75
N THR A 73 -2.14 -7.47 -3.14
CA THR A 73 -1.68 -8.83 -2.78
C THR A 73 -0.37 -8.82 -2.01
N VAL A 74 0.76 -8.66 -2.70
CA VAL A 74 2.11 -8.72 -2.12
C VAL A 74 2.64 -7.31 -1.87
N ALA A 75 3.06 -7.02 -0.64
CA ALA A 75 3.68 -5.75 -0.25
C ALA A 75 2.88 -4.52 -0.74
N PHE A 76 1.55 -4.59 -0.69
CA PHE A 76 0.73 -3.63 -1.42
C PHE A 76 0.66 -2.23 -0.79
N ILE A 77 1.18 -2.08 0.44
CA ILE A 77 1.60 -0.82 1.04
C ILE A 77 3.10 -0.93 1.35
N PHE A 78 3.95 -0.21 0.62
CA PHE A 78 5.39 -0.31 0.80
C PHE A 78 6.09 1.04 0.68
N GLY A 79 7.33 1.10 1.17
CA GLY A 79 8.15 2.31 1.12
C GLY A 79 8.80 2.67 2.45
N ASN A 80 9.36 3.88 2.51
CA ASN A 80 10.08 4.41 3.67
C ASN A 80 9.54 5.79 4.09
N GLY A 81 8.26 6.08 3.86
CA GLY A 81 7.62 7.28 4.37
C GLY A 81 7.33 7.22 5.88
N THR A 82 7.07 8.37 6.47
CA THR A 82 6.36 8.50 7.76
C THR A 82 4.88 8.62 7.44
N ALA A 83 4.19 7.49 7.36
CA ALA A 83 2.82 7.42 6.86
C ALA A 83 1.84 6.93 7.93
N ILE A 84 0.74 7.63 8.10
CA ILE A 84 -0.37 7.22 8.98
C ILE A 84 -1.58 6.87 8.10
N PHE A 85 -2.14 5.68 8.31
CA PHE A 85 -3.37 5.19 7.72
C PHE A 85 -4.43 5.16 8.81
N GLN A 86 -5.38 6.09 8.78
CA GLN A 86 -6.40 6.26 9.80
C GLN A 86 -7.80 6.03 9.23
N ASN A 87 -8.60 5.19 9.89
CA ASN A 87 -9.96 4.84 9.45
C ASN A 87 -10.00 4.32 7.99
N CYS A 88 -8.99 3.57 7.58
CA CYS A 88 -8.89 3.01 6.24
C CYS A 88 -9.48 1.60 6.18
N GLN A 89 -9.91 1.20 4.98
CA GLN A 89 -10.16 -0.19 4.60
C GLN A 89 -8.93 -0.73 3.87
N ILE A 90 -8.23 -1.70 4.46
CA ILE A 90 -7.04 -2.34 3.90
C ILE A 90 -7.44 -3.76 3.52
N LEU A 91 -7.66 -3.99 2.22
CA LEU A 91 -8.34 -5.19 1.73
C LEU A 91 -7.40 -6.02 0.84
N ALA A 92 -7.01 -7.20 1.32
CA ALA A 92 -6.19 -8.12 0.55
C ALA A 92 -7.02 -8.81 -0.55
N ARG A 93 -6.46 -8.96 -1.75
CA ARG A 93 -7.10 -9.65 -2.90
C ARG A 93 -6.65 -11.09 -2.98
N LYS A 94 -7.34 -11.89 -3.79
CA LYS A 94 -6.86 -13.24 -4.13
C LYS A 94 -5.54 -13.14 -4.92
N GLY A 95 -4.50 -13.80 -4.40
CA GLY A 95 -3.20 -13.89 -5.04
C GLY A 95 -3.10 -15.02 -6.06
N LEU A 96 -1.93 -15.15 -6.69
CA LEU A 96 -1.61 -16.34 -7.50
C LEU A 96 -1.54 -17.60 -6.63
N SER A 97 -1.59 -18.77 -7.28
CA SER A 97 -1.36 -20.04 -6.59
C SER A 97 -0.03 -20.02 -5.82
N GLN A 98 -0.03 -20.49 -4.58
CA GLN A 98 1.12 -20.49 -3.66
C GLN A 98 1.67 -19.10 -3.26
N GLN A 99 1.11 -18.01 -3.79
CA GLN A 99 1.47 -16.66 -3.36
C GLN A 99 1.03 -16.42 -1.92
N LYS A 100 1.79 -15.60 -1.20
CA LYS A 100 1.45 -15.11 0.13
C LYS A 100 1.24 -13.59 0.06
N ASN A 101 0.12 -13.13 0.58
CA ASN A 101 -0.16 -11.71 0.67
C ASN A 101 0.56 -11.07 1.86
N THR A 102 0.99 -9.84 1.69
CA THR A 102 1.55 -9.02 2.78
C THR A 102 1.00 -7.62 2.63
N ASN A 103 0.32 -7.13 3.68
CA ASN A 103 -0.26 -5.79 3.62
C ASN A 103 0.84 -4.74 3.55
N THR A 104 1.86 -4.89 4.39
CA THR A 104 2.97 -3.93 4.46
C THR A 104 4.33 -4.53 4.11
N ALA A 105 5.20 -3.69 3.53
CA ALA A 105 6.62 -3.96 3.40
C ALA A 105 7.40 -2.66 3.66
N GLN A 106 7.58 -2.34 4.95
CA GLN A 106 8.23 -1.10 5.38
C GLN A 106 9.75 -1.20 5.14
N GLY A 107 10.33 -0.11 4.63
CA GLY A 107 11.66 -0.06 4.06
C GLY A 107 12.70 0.80 4.81
N ARG A 108 12.61 0.94 6.13
CA ARG A 108 13.57 1.69 6.95
C ARG A 108 14.94 1.01 6.93
N LYS A 109 15.96 1.77 6.58
CA LYS A 109 17.33 1.30 6.33
C LYS A 109 18.29 1.61 7.45
N GLU A 110 18.04 2.68 8.21
CA GLU A 110 18.94 3.14 9.28
C GLU A 110 18.15 3.42 10.56
N ILE A 111 18.77 3.18 11.73
CA ILE A 111 18.15 3.44 13.05
C ILE A 111 17.77 4.91 13.21
N ALA A 112 18.56 5.82 12.62
CA ALA A 112 18.35 7.26 12.72
C ALA A 112 17.15 7.78 11.91
N GLU A 113 16.61 6.98 10.98
CA GLU A 113 15.41 7.38 10.23
C GLU A 113 14.17 7.37 11.13
N THR A 114 13.42 8.47 11.11
CA THR A 114 12.14 8.63 11.83
C THR A 114 10.93 8.21 10.99
N THR A 115 11.15 7.22 10.12
CA THR A 115 10.16 6.70 9.17
C THR A 115 9.44 5.48 9.73
N GLY A 116 8.27 5.18 9.20
CA GLY A 116 7.40 4.14 9.76
C GLY A 116 5.99 4.23 9.22
N PHE A 117 5.29 3.10 9.24
CA PHE A 117 3.87 3.04 8.93
C PHE A 117 3.08 2.81 10.21
N THR A 118 2.08 3.67 10.44
CA THR A 118 1.10 3.51 11.51
C THR A 118 -0.25 3.21 10.90
N ILE A 119 -0.87 2.11 11.31
CA ILE A 119 -2.25 1.76 10.92
C ILE A 119 -3.11 1.90 12.17
N GLN A 120 -4.04 2.85 12.17
CA GLN A 120 -4.83 3.22 13.34
C GLN A 120 -6.32 3.22 12.99
N PHE A 121 -7.16 2.66 13.86
CA PHE A 121 -8.63 2.62 13.69
C PHE A 121 -9.09 2.12 12.31
N SER A 122 -8.26 1.31 11.65
CA SER A 122 -8.50 0.83 10.30
C SER A 122 -8.98 -0.62 10.33
N ASN A 123 -9.75 -1.00 9.32
CA ASN A 123 -10.17 -2.37 9.13
C ASN A 123 -9.22 -3.07 8.17
N ILE A 124 -8.72 -4.23 8.56
CA ILE A 124 -7.89 -5.10 7.72
C ILE A 124 -8.71 -6.36 7.42
N SER A 125 -8.97 -6.61 6.14
CA SER A 125 -9.79 -7.74 5.70
C SER A 125 -9.39 -8.22 4.30
N GLY A 126 -10.24 -9.02 3.66
CA GLY A 126 -10.09 -9.45 2.27
C GLY A 126 -11.17 -8.84 1.38
N GLU A 127 -10.86 -8.69 0.10
CA GLU A 127 -11.85 -8.49 -0.95
C GLU A 127 -12.70 -9.77 -1.14
N PRO A 128 -13.91 -9.68 -1.73
CA PRO A 128 -14.80 -10.83 -1.89
C PRO A 128 -14.19 -12.04 -2.58
N ASP A 129 -13.24 -11.84 -3.49
CA ASP A 129 -12.55 -12.91 -4.21
C ASP A 129 -11.66 -13.78 -3.29
N LEU A 130 -10.99 -13.14 -2.33
CA LEU A 130 -10.20 -13.80 -1.30
C LEU A 130 -11.12 -14.43 -0.25
N LEU A 131 -12.15 -13.73 0.20
CA LEU A 131 -13.09 -14.22 1.21
C LEU A 131 -13.90 -15.43 0.73
N ALA A 132 -14.20 -15.51 -0.57
CA ALA A 132 -14.84 -16.67 -1.18
C ALA A 132 -13.89 -17.88 -1.33
N SER A 133 -12.57 -17.68 -1.22
CA SER A 133 -11.55 -18.72 -1.39
C SER A 133 -10.74 -18.91 -0.09
N LEU A 134 -11.43 -19.17 1.03
CA LEU A 134 -10.77 -19.37 2.33
C LEU A 134 -9.68 -20.46 2.22
N ASN A 135 -8.51 -20.19 2.81
CA ASN A 135 -7.29 -21.01 2.76
C ASN A 135 -6.55 -21.07 1.40
N SER A 136 -6.96 -20.30 0.38
CA SER A 136 -6.20 -20.27 -0.90
C SER A 136 -4.95 -19.40 -0.85
N THR A 137 -4.97 -18.33 -0.05
CA THR A 137 -3.89 -17.33 -0.01
C THR A 137 -3.70 -16.84 1.42
N TYR A 138 -2.60 -17.26 2.05
CA TYR A 138 -2.22 -16.77 3.38
C TYR A 138 -1.90 -15.28 3.31
N THR A 139 -2.46 -14.51 4.25
CA THR A 139 -2.30 -13.06 4.32
C THR A 139 -1.68 -12.68 5.65
N TYR A 140 -0.60 -11.89 5.60
CA TYR A 140 0.14 -11.42 6.76
C TYR A 140 0.08 -9.89 6.84
N LEU A 141 0.18 -9.34 8.05
CA LEU A 141 0.18 -7.88 8.27
C LEU A 141 1.37 -7.19 7.59
N GLY A 142 2.50 -7.87 7.45
CA GLY A 142 3.63 -7.36 6.70
C GLY A 142 4.81 -8.30 6.67
N ARG A 143 5.89 -7.83 6.06
CA ARG A 143 7.22 -8.44 6.07
C ARG A 143 8.29 -7.35 6.11
N PRO A 144 9.46 -7.60 6.73
CA PRO A 144 10.55 -6.63 6.73
C PRO A 144 11.16 -6.51 5.33
N TRP A 145 10.99 -5.36 4.66
CA TRP A 145 11.65 -5.14 3.36
C TRP A 145 13.12 -4.74 3.54
N LYS A 146 13.41 -4.05 4.64
CA LYS A 146 14.74 -3.58 5.03
C LYS A 146 15.00 -3.89 6.51
N THR A 147 16.27 -3.78 6.90
CA THR A 147 16.81 -4.29 8.17
C THR A 147 16.12 -3.73 9.42
N TYR A 148 15.62 -2.50 9.36
CA TYR A 148 15.00 -1.83 10.51
C TYR A 148 13.50 -1.58 10.33
N SER A 149 12.86 -2.39 9.50
CA SER A 149 11.40 -2.39 9.31
C SER A 149 10.61 -2.60 10.61
#